data_AF-A0A9E6F2H6-F1
#
_entry.id   AF-A0A9E6F2H6-F1
#
_cell.length_a   1.000
_cell.length_b   1.000
_cell.length_c   1.000
_cell.angle_alpha   90.00
_cell.angle_beta   90.00
_cell.angle_gamma   90.00
#
_symmetry.space_group_name_H-M   'P 1'
#
loop_
_entity.id
_entity.type
_entity.pdbx_description
1 polymer ?
#
loop_
_entity_poly.entity_id
_entity_poly.type
_entity_poly.pdbx_seq_one_letter_code
_entity_poly.pdbx_strand_id
1 'polypeptide(L)'
;MLKNDLFIRALKRQATPRTPIWVMRQAGRYLPEYRAVREKTDFLTLCKTPELACEVTIQPVDLMGVDAAIIFSDILVVNEAMGMNV
;
A
#
# COMPACT_ATOMS: atom_id res chain seq x y z
N MET A 1 6.89 -19.19 2.50
CA MET A 1 7.51 -19.03 1.16
C MET A 1 6.66 -18.07 0.35
N LEU A 2 7.26 -17.16 -0.44
CA LEU A 2 6.49 -16.21 -1.28
C LEU A 2 5.85 -16.95 -2.46
N LYS A 3 4.54 -16.74 -2.69
CA LYS A 3 3.81 -17.32 -3.82
C LYS A 3 4.09 -16.59 -5.14
N ASN A 4 4.31 -15.27 -5.07
CA ASN A 4 4.73 -14.41 -6.17
C ASN A 4 5.98 -13.63 -5.70
N ASP A 5 7.10 -13.81 -6.39
CA ASP A 5 8.39 -13.16 -6.10
C ASP A 5 8.94 -12.36 -7.29
N LEU A 6 8.11 -12.09 -8.31
CA LEU A 6 8.53 -11.44 -9.56
C LEU A 6 9.21 -10.09 -9.33
N PHE A 7 8.65 -9.26 -8.45
CA PHE A 7 9.20 -7.96 -8.09
C PHE A 7 10.62 -8.07 -7.51
N ILE A 8 10.83 -8.98 -6.56
CA ILE A 8 12.13 -9.18 -5.91
C ILE A 8 13.16 -9.77 -6.87
N ARG A 9 12.76 -10.73 -7.72
CA ARG A 9 13.62 -11.30 -8.76
C ARG A 9 14.08 -10.23 -9.75
N ALA A 10 13.16 -9.39 -10.23
CA ALA A 10 13.48 -8.31 -11.15
C ALA A 10 14.48 -7.32 -10.52
N LEU A 11 14.27 -6.90 -9.26
CA LEU A 11 15.22 -6.04 -8.53
C LEU A 11 16.61 -6.67 -8.37
N LYS A 12 16.66 -8.00 -8.21
CA LYS A 12 17.91 -8.78 -8.14
C LYS A 12 18.50 -9.12 -9.52
N ARG A 13 17.96 -8.57 -10.61
CA ARG A 13 18.38 -8.84 -11.99
C ARG A 13 18.30 -10.32 -12.38
N GLN A 14 17.40 -11.07 -11.77
CA GLN A 14 17.12 -12.45 -12.12
C GLN A 14 16.10 -12.49 -13.26
N ALA A 15 16.16 -13.54 -14.10
CA ALA A 15 15.14 -13.76 -15.13
C ALA A 15 13.74 -13.75 -14.51
N THR A 16 12.71 -13.30 -15.22
CA THR A 16 11.30 -13.40 -14.84
C THR A 16 10.46 -13.78 -16.07
N PRO A 17 9.34 -14.52 -15.91
CA PRO A 17 8.46 -14.86 -17.04
C PRO A 17 7.74 -13.66 -17.65
N ARG A 18 7.63 -12.55 -16.89
CA ARG A 18 7.11 -11.25 -17.32
C ARG A 18 7.70 -10.13 -16.46
N THR A 19 7.57 -8.89 -16.92
CA THR A 19 7.92 -7.70 -16.12
C THR A 19 6.90 -7.55 -14.98
N PRO A 20 7.34 -7.41 -13.71
CA PRO A 20 6.43 -7.14 -12.60
C PRO A 20 5.89 -5.71 -12.64
N ILE A 21 4.67 -5.50 -12.16
CA ILE A 21 4.01 -4.19 -12.13
C ILE A 21 3.41 -3.89 -10.75
N TRP A 22 3.56 -2.65 -10.33
CA TRP A 22 2.85 -2.03 -9.20
C TRP A 22 2.78 -0.51 -9.49
N VAL A 23 1.93 0.21 -8.78
CA VAL A 23 1.72 1.64 -9.05
C VAL A 23 1.84 2.45 -7.77
N MET A 24 2.56 3.57 -7.83
CA MET A 24 2.59 4.52 -6.72
C MET A 24 1.17 5.02 -6.43
N ARG A 25 0.77 5.03 -5.15
CA ARG A 25 -0.59 5.37 -4.71
C ARG A 25 -1.69 4.42 -5.25
N GLN A 26 -1.35 3.14 -5.48
CA GLN A 26 -2.32 2.11 -5.87
C GLN A 26 -3.46 1.91 -4.85
N ALA A 27 -3.21 2.13 -3.55
CA ALA A 27 -4.26 2.25 -2.55
C ALA A 27 -4.68 3.72 -2.45
N GLY A 28 -5.84 4.07 -3.02
CA GLY A 28 -6.25 5.47 -3.05
C GLY A 28 -7.68 5.73 -3.50
N ARG A 29 -8.04 7.01 -3.51
CA ARG A 29 -9.41 7.53 -3.70
C ARG A 29 -10.10 7.13 -5.00
N TYR A 30 -9.40 6.57 -5.97
CA TYR A 30 -10.01 6.07 -7.20
C TYR A 30 -10.76 4.76 -6.97
N LEU A 31 -10.34 3.95 -5.99
CA LEU A 31 -11.01 2.72 -5.59
C LEU A 31 -12.24 3.02 -4.71
N PRO A 32 -13.44 2.53 -5.08
CA PRO A 32 -14.62 2.61 -4.23
C PRO A 32 -14.42 1.99 -2.83
N GLU A 33 -13.70 0.86 -2.75
CA GLU A 33 -13.40 0.13 -1.53
C GLU A 33 -12.57 0.96 -0.56
N TYR A 34 -11.56 1.66 -1.09
CA TYR A 34 -10.76 2.61 -0.30
C TYR A 34 -11.64 3.75 0.25
N ARG A 35 -12.53 4.31 -0.59
CA ARG A 35 -13.45 5.38 -0.16
C ARG A 35 -14.37 4.90 0.97
N ALA A 36 -14.88 3.68 0.90
CA ALA A 36 -15.75 3.10 1.93
C ALA A 36 -15.04 2.93 3.28
N VAL A 37 -13.73 2.62 3.30
CA VAL A 37 -12.93 2.61 4.55
C VAL A 37 -12.71 4.04 5.05
N ARG A 38 -12.36 4.95 4.13
CA ARG A 38 -12.10 6.37 4.40
C ARG A 38 -13.30 7.12 4.98
N GLU A 39 -14.51 6.75 4.62
CA GLU A 39 -15.75 7.36 5.13
C GLU A 39 -15.99 7.03 6.63
N LYS A 40 -15.37 5.97 7.15
CA LYS A 40 -15.55 5.51 8.53
C LYS A 40 -14.50 6.07 9.50
N THR A 41 -13.42 6.67 9.01
CA THR A 41 -12.29 7.10 9.85
C THR A 41 -11.52 8.27 9.25
N ASP A 42 -10.91 9.13 10.06
CA ASP A 42 -10.02 10.20 9.59
C ASP A 42 -8.66 9.66 9.09
N PHE A 43 -7.83 10.52 8.50
CA PHE A 43 -6.63 10.09 7.73
C PHE A 43 -5.56 9.53 8.63
N LEU A 44 -5.37 10.23 9.74
CA LEU A 44 -4.32 9.90 10.67
C LEU A 44 -4.68 8.62 11.43
N THR A 45 -5.96 8.48 11.81
CA THR A 45 -6.48 7.24 12.40
C THR A 45 -6.34 6.06 11.43
N LEU A 46 -6.65 6.25 10.14
CA LEU A 46 -6.42 5.22 9.11
C LEU A 46 -4.94 4.79 9.04
N CYS A 47 -4.00 5.75 9.07
CA CYS A 47 -2.57 5.46 9.04
C CYS A 47 -2.05 4.80 10.33
N LYS A 48 -2.65 5.12 11.49
CA LYS A 48 -2.20 4.64 12.81
C LYS A 48 -2.89 3.38 13.30
N THR A 49 -3.95 2.93 12.63
CA THR A 49 -4.68 1.70 12.97
C THR A 49 -4.17 0.56 12.07
N PRO A 50 -3.35 -0.38 12.57
CA PRO A 50 -2.70 -1.40 11.74
C PRO A 50 -3.68 -2.23 10.91
N GLU A 51 -4.84 -2.54 11.46
CA GLU A 51 -5.88 -3.34 10.79
C GLU A 51 -6.44 -2.58 9.57
N LEU A 52 -6.75 -1.29 9.72
CA LEU A 52 -7.27 -0.47 8.64
C LEU A 52 -6.20 -0.16 7.59
N ALA A 53 -4.96 0.12 8.02
CA ALA A 53 -3.83 0.32 7.12
C ALA A 53 -3.54 -0.94 6.30
N CYS A 54 -3.64 -2.13 6.92
CA CYS A 54 -3.51 -3.41 6.24
C CYS A 54 -4.62 -3.61 5.20
N GLU A 55 -5.88 -3.36 5.59
CA GLU A 55 -7.05 -3.49 4.70
C GLU A 55 -6.84 -2.70 3.41
N VAL A 56 -6.51 -1.41 3.51
CA VAL A 56 -6.31 -0.57 2.32
C VAL A 56 -5.03 -0.92 1.54
N THR A 57 -3.99 -1.43 2.21
CA THR A 57 -2.73 -1.85 1.57
C THR A 57 -2.94 -3.04 0.62
N ILE A 58 -3.83 -3.96 1.00
CA ILE A 58 -4.04 -5.23 0.27
C ILE A 58 -5.06 -5.10 -0.88
N GLN A 59 -6.01 -4.16 -0.79
CA GLN A 59 -7.03 -3.92 -1.82
C GLN A 59 -6.47 -3.88 -3.26
N PRO A 60 -5.36 -3.18 -3.57
CA PRO A 60 -4.80 -3.14 -4.92
C PRO A 60 -4.28 -4.49 -5.41
N VAL A 61 -3.74 -5.31 -4.51
CA VAL A 61 -3.25 -6.66 -4.82
C VAL A 61 -4.43 -7.54 -5.20
N ASP A 62 -5.52 -7.49 -4.43
CA ASP A 62 -6.71 -8.32 -4.65
C ASP A 62 -7.52 -7.86 -5.87
N LEU A 63 -7.64 -6.55 -6.10
CA LEU A 63 -8.49 -5.98 -7.15
C LEU A 63 -7.79 -5.89 -8.52
N MET A 64 -6.47 -5.66 -8.55
CA MET A 64 -5.74 -5.41 -9.79
C MET A 64 -4.65 -6.46 -10.07
N GLY A 65 -4.34 -7.34 -9.12
CA GLY A 65 -3.32 -8.39 -9.32
C GLY A 65 -1.89 -7.85 -9.49
N VAL A 66 -1.57 -6.72 -8.86
CA VAL A 66 -0.20 -6.16 -8.87
C VAL A 66 0.79 -7.07 -8.16
N ASP A 67 2.06 -6.99 -8.54
CA ASP A 67 3.13 -7.88 -8.07
C ASP A 67 3.78 -7.48 -6.75
N ALA A 68 3.41 -6.31 -6.22
CA ALA A 68 3.91 -5.80 -4.95
C ALA A 68 2.84 -4.99 -4.23
N ALA A 69 2.84 -5.10 -2.90
CA ALA A 69 2.13 -4.20 -2.01
C ALA A 69 3.07 -3.10 -1.54
N ILE A 70 2.56 -1.88 -1.41
CA ILE A 70 3.22 -0.76 -0.74
C ILE A 70 2.39 -0.40 0.49
N ILE A 71 3.03 -0.37 1.66
CA ILE A 71 2.37 -0.10 2.93
C ILE A 71 1.68 1.27 2.85
N PHE A 72 0.40 1.29 3.21
CA PHE A 72 -0.35 2.52 3.35
C PHE A 72 0.08 3.26 4.62
N SER A 73 0.62 4.46 4.43
CA SER A 73 1.00 5.38 5.50
C SER A 73 1.14 6.78 4.91
N ASP A 74 1.49 7.75 5.74
CA ASP A 74 1.84 9.09 5.30
C ASP A 74 3.34 9.36 5.46
N ILE A 75 3.93 10.16 4.58
CA ILE A 75 5.36 10.48 4.65
C ILE A 75 5.69 11.38 5.86
N LEU A 76 4.70 12.12 6.37
CA LEU A 76 4.85 13.07 7.48
C LEU A 76 4.70 12.43 8.86
N VAL A 77 4.43 11.12 8.95
CA VAL A 77 4.36 10.42 10.26
C VAL A 77 5.66 10.56 11.08
N VAL A 78 6.80 10.70 10.40
CA VAL A 78 8.09 10.96 11.06
C VAL A 78 8.12 12.36 11.68
N ASN A 79 7.62 13.37 10.97
CA ASN A 79 7.56 14.74 11.47
C ASN A 79 6.61 14.85 12.67
N GLU A 80 5.47 14.14 12.60
CA GLU A 80 4.55 14.03 13.74
C GLU A 80 5.23 13.42 14.96
N ALA A 81 5.97 12.31 14.77
CA ALA A 81 6.72 11.66 15.84
C ALA A 81 7.81 12.56 16.45
N MET A 82 8.29 13.56 15.71
CA MET A 82 9.22 14.60 16.17
C MET A 82 8.53 15.78 16.87
N GLY A 83 7.21 15.79 17.00
CA GLY A 83 6.44 16.83 17.68
C GLY A 83 5.98 17.98 16.79
N MET A 84 6.03 17.82 15.46
CA MET A 84 5.47 18.81 14.52
C MET A 84 3.97 18.58 14.36
N ASN A 85 3.18 19.67 14.31
CA ASN A 85 1.78 19.60 13.93
C ASN A 85 1.68 19.39 12.41
N VAL A 86 1.08 18.28 12.00
CA VAL A 86 0.90 17.86 10.60
C VAL A 86 -0.57 17.61 10.28
#